data_AF-X1QRA2-F1
#
_entry.id   AF-X1QRA2-F1
#
_cell.length_a   1.000
_cell.length_b   1.000
_cell.length_c   1.000
_cell.angle_alpha   90.00
_cell.angle_beta   90.00
_cell.angle_gamma   90.00
#
_symmetry.space_group_name_H-M   'P 1'
#
loop_
_entity.id
_entity.type
_entity.pdbx_description
1 polymer ?
#
loop_
_entity_poly.entity_id
_entity_poly.type
_entity_poly.pdbx_seq_one_letter_code
_entity_poly.pdbx_strand_id
1 'polypeptide(L)'
;AGPVPESELDIVDTGRVTTAAAVGTNILNDNTKIWAANVHKNRLVRIINGPGVGQTFVIDSNIASTLVIKGTWLTALTLSSQYVILAGVRYSGQVYENENTATDDNARRFETSSKKLRDVIIQVTTNDQLFGNATNQRYKVTAESTIGITQIDISTLYFKNAAAGQNGTVNILGVED
;
A
#
# COMPACT_ATOMS: atom_id res chain seq x y z
N ALA A 1 -21.17 -14.26 -17.46
CA ALA A 1 -20.05 -14.20 -16.51
C ALA A 1 -20.46 -13.22 -15.42
N GLY A 2 -20.62 -13.69 -14.18
CA GLY A 2 -20.90 -12.78 -13.06
C GLY A 2 -19.69 -11.87 -12.81
N PRO A 3 -19.88 -10.72 -12.13
CA PRO A 3 -18.75 -9.92 -11.66
C PRO A 3 -17.86 -10.82 -10.81
N VAL A 4 -16.57 -10.87 -11.14
CA VAL A 4 -15.58 -11.53 -10.30
C VAL A 4 -15.66 -10.84 -8.94
N PRO A 5 -15.93 -11.56 -7.84
CA PRO A 5 -15.98 -10.93 -6.54
C PRO A 5 -14.59 -10.35 -6.24
N GLU A 6 -14.50 -9.04 -6.16
CA GLU A 6 -13.33 -8.37 -5.62
C GLU A 6 -13.05 -8.96 -4.22
N SER A 7 -11.79 -9.30 -3.92
CA SER A 7 -11.19 -9.52 -2.59
C SER A 7 -10.80 -10.94 -2.12
N GLU A 8 -10.64 -11.95 -2.97
CA GLU A 8 -9.88 -13.16 -2.57
C GLU A 8 -8.34 -12.91 -2.54
N LEU A 9 -7.87 -11.79 -3.10
CA LEU A 9 -6.43 -11.49 -3.26
C LEU A 9 -5.75 -10.84 -2.05
N ASP A 10 -6.46 -10.53 -0.97
CA ASP A 10 -5.89 -9.82 0.18
C ASP A 10 -5.94 -10.62 1.51
N ILE A 11 -6.37 -11.89 1.51
CA ILE A 11 -6.36 -12.70 2.75
C ILE A 11 -4.94 -13.22 3.00
N VAL A 12 -4.36 -12.84 4.14
CA VAL A 12 -3.01 -13.28 4.53
C VAL A 12 -3.05 -14.45 5.51
N ASP A 13 -4.04 -14.49 6.39
CA ASP A 13 -4.28 -15.63 7.27
C ASP A 13 -5.75 -15.67 7.69
N THR A 14 -6.22 -16.81 8.18
CA THR A 14 -7.57 -17.00 8.71
C THR A 14 -7.50 -17.77 10.02
N GLY A 15 -8.49 -17.64 10.89
CA GLY A 15 -8.46 -18.36 12.16
C GLY A 15 -9.77 -18.29 12.92
N ARG A 16 -9.72 -18.75 14.17
CA ARG A 16 -10.88 -18.75 15.07
C ARG A 16 -10.50 -18.28 16.45
N VAL A 17 -11.45 -17.67 17.12
CA VAL A 17 -11.26 -17.27 18.51
C VAL A 17 -11.23 -18.51 19.41
N THR A 18 -10.16 -18.67 20.18
CA THR A 18 -9.97 -19.79 21.12
C THR A 18 -10.17 -19.40 22.58
N THR A 19 -10.32 -18.10 22.85
CA THR A 19 -10.68 -17.57 24.17
C THR A 19 -11.61 -16.39 23.96
N ALA A 20 -12.76 -16.39 24.62
CA ALA A 20 -13.75 -15.34 24.47
C ALA A 20 -13.16 -13.96 24.82
N ALA A 21 -13.49 -12.95 24.01
CA ALA A 21 -13.08 -11.57 24.23
C ALA A 21 -14.32 -10.74 24.59
N ALA A 22 -14.32 -10.12 25.77
CA ALA A 22 -15.44 -9.30 26.21
C ALA A 22 -15.48 -7.95 25.46
N VAL A 23 -16.65 -7.31 25.45
CA VAL A 23 -16.80 -5.92 24.96
C VAL A 23 -15.84 -5.00 25.72
N GLY A 24 -15.24 -4.05 25.02
CA GLY A 24 -14.30 -3.08 25.61
C GLY A 24 -12.88 -3.61 25.77
N THR A 25 -12.62 -4.89 25.46
CA THR A 25 -11.26 -5.43 25.38
C THR A 25 -10.67 -5.24 23.98
N ASN A 26 -9.35 -5.36 23.85
CA ASN A 26 -8.62 -5.17 22.58
C ASN A 26 -7.79 -6.40 22.18
N ILE A 27 -8.08 -7.55 22.78
CA ILE A 27 -7.29 -8.78 22.61
C ILE A 27 -8.14 -9.82 21.88
N LEU A 28 -7.53 -10.54 20.94
CA LEU A 28 -8.06 -11.75 20.35
C LEU A 28 -7.01 -12.85 20.50
N ASN A 29 -7.40 -13.99 21.09
CA ASN A 29 -6.52 -15.15 21.25
C ASN A 29 -6.94 -16.28 20.30
N ASP A 30 -5.99 -16.73 19.49
CA ASP A 30 -6.05 -17.97 18.70
C ASP A 30 -4.84 -18.84 19.04
N ASN A 31 -5.01 -19.70 20.06
CA ASN A 31 -4.00 -20.65 20.52
C ASN A 31 -3.71 -21.78 19.53
N THR A 32 -4.37 -21.81 18.36
CA THR A 32 -3.98 -22.71 17.25
C THR A 32 -2.88 -22.11 16.38
N LYS A 33 -2.50 -20.85 16.61
CA LYS A 33 -1.53 -20.10 15.81
C LYS A 33 -0.14 -20.08 16.45
N ILE A 34 0.85 -19.91 15.58
CA ILE A 34 2.28 -19.82 15.93
C ILE A 34 2.91 -18.71 15.08
N TRP A 35 2.39 -17.50 15.20
CA TRP A 35 2.89 -16.35 14.45
C TRP A 35 4.25 -15.88 14.96
N ALA A 36 5.08 -15.36 14.06
CA ALA A 36 6.21 -14.54 14.49
C ALA A 36 5.68 -13.24 15.14
N ALA A 37 6.40 -12.73 16.14
CA ALA A 37 6.04 -11.48 16.80
C ALA A 37 5.92 -10.34 15.77
N ASN A 38 4.82 -9.59 15.85
CA ASN A 38 4.50 -8.43 15.01
C ASN A 38 4.42 -8.69 13.49
N VAL A 39 4.38 -9.94 13.02
CA VAL A 39 4.21 -10.27 11.60
C VAL A 39 2.90 -9.76 11.00
N HIS A 40 1.90 -9.47 11.84
CA HIS A 40 0.58 -8.95 11.45
C HIS A 40 0.34 -7.51 11.90
N LYS A 41 1.36 -6.81 12.43
CA LYS A 41 1.24 -5.40 12.79
C LYS A 41 0.82 -4.55 11.58
N ASN A 42 -0.07 -3.58 11.81
CA ASN A 42 -0.67 -2.70 10.80
C ASN A 42 -1.52 -3.41 9.72
N ARG A 43 -1.81 -4.70 9.90
CA ARG A 43 -2.81 -5.41 9.07
C ARG A 43 -4.21 -5.22 9.64
N LEU A 44 -5.21 -5.63 8.87
CA LEU A 44 -6.59 -5.64 9.35
C LEU A 44 -6.96 -7.03 9.83
N VAL A 45 -7.66 -7.11 10.96
CA VAL A 45 -8.43 -8.29 11.35
C VAL A 45 -9.90 -7.99 11.14
N ARG A 46 -10.62 -8.91 10.49
CA ARG A 46 -12.06 -8.84 10.28
C ARG A 46 -12.71 -10.12 10.79
N ILE A 47 -13.78 -9.98 11.57
CA ILE A 47 -14.60 -11.12 11.98
C ILE A 47 -15.59 -11.42 10.84
N ILE A 48 -15.56 -12.64 10.34
CA ILE A 48 -16.33 -13.08 9.16
C ILE A 48 -17.46 -14.04 9.50
N ASN A 49 -17.48 -14.58 10.72
CA ASN A 49 -18.53 -15.48 11.18
C ASN A 49 -18.65 -15.43 12.72
N GLY A 50 -19.82 -15.82 13.23
CA GLY A 50 -20.13 -15.85 14.66
C GLY A 50 -20.35 -14.47 15.30
N PRO A 51 -20.43 -14.40 16.63
CA PRO A 51 -20.58 -13.13 17.35
C PRO A 51 -19.47 -12.14 16.99
N GLY A 52 -19.86 -10.90 16.72
CA GLY A 52 -18.95 -9.83 16.30
C GLY A 52 -18.63 -9.79 14.81
N VAL A 53 -19.31 -10.58 13.97
CA VAL A 53 -19.19 -10.52 12.50
C VAL A 53 -19.37 -9.08 11.97
N GLY A 54 -18.55 -8.72 10.99
CA GLY A 54 -18.51 -7.38 10.39
C GLY A 54 -17.59 -6.39 11.10
N GLN A 55 -17.19 -6.66 12.35
CA GLN A 55 -16.17 -5.84 13.02
C GLN A 55 -14.83 -5.99 12.32
N THR A 56 -14.19 -4.86 12.00
CA THR A 56 -12.88 -4.78 11.37
C THR A 56 -12.01 -3.78 12.12
N PHE A 57 -10.79 -4.18 12.48
CA PHE A 57 -9.85 -3.33 13.20
C PHE A 57 -8.42 -3.49 12.69
N VAL A 58 -7.60 -2.44 12.88
CA VAL A 58 -6.15 -2.51 12.64
C VAL A 58 -5.50 -3.27 13.80
N ILE A 59 -4.58 -4.18 13.47
CA ILE A 59 -3.76 -4.90 14.44
C ILE A 59 -2.61 -3.97 14.87
N ASP A 60 -2.56 -3.64 16.15
CA ASP A 60 -1.50 -2.83 16.77
C ASP A 60 -0.20 -3.63 16.96
N SER A 61 -0.34 -4.88 17.43
CA SER A 61 0.75 -5.82 17.61
C SER A 61 0.22 -7.26 17.62
N ASN A 62 1.14 -8.22 17.46
CA ASN A 62 0.82 -9.62 17.72
C ASN A 62 2.01 -10.35 18.34
N ILE A 63 1.72 -11.38 19.13
CA ILE A 63 2.67 -12.43 19.49
C ILE A 63 2.20 -13.75 18.86
N ALA A 64 2.70 -14.89 19.35
CA ALA A 64 2.48 -16.20 18.74
C ALA A 64 1.00 -16.55 18.51
N SER A 65 0.13 -16.28 19.50
CA SER A 65 -1.28 -16.68 19.48
C SER A 65 -2.24 -15.54 19.84
N THR A 66 -1.74 -14.30 19.90
CA THR A 66 -2.52 -13.16 20.37
C THR A 66 -2.37 -12.00 19.41
N LEU A 67 -3.52 -11.47 18.97
CA LEU A 67 -3.62 -10.19 18.29
C LEU A 67 -4.06 -9.11 19.28
N VAL A 68 -3.41 -7.96 19.23
CA VAL A 68 -3.85 -6.74 19.92
C VAL A 68 -4.35 -5.78 18.85
N ILE A 69 -5.60 -5.33 18.96
CA ILE A 69 -6.19 -4.37 18.01
C ILE A 69 -6.04 -2.93 18.49
N LYS A 70 -6.07 -1.98 17.55
CA LYS A 70 -6.26 -0.56 17.83
C LYS A 70 -7.75 -0.31 18.09
N GLY A 71 -8.07 0.17 19.29
CA GLY A 71 -9.45 0.32 19.75
C GLY A 71 -9.92 -0.88 20.57
N THR A 72 -11.23 -1.08 20.65
CA THR A 72 -11.84 -2.14 21.47
C THR A 72 -12.99 -2.82 20.73
N TRP A 73 -13.24 -4.08 21.06
CA TRP A 73 -14.37 -4.82 20.51
C TRP A 73 -15.70 -4.20 20.97
N LEU A 74 -16.56 -3.85 20.02
CA LEU A 74 -17.91 -3.31 20.27
C LEU A 74 -18.89 -4.44 20.58
N THR A 75 -18.68 -5.61 20.00
CA THR A 75 -19.41 -6.85 20.28
C THR A 75 -18.44 -7.91 20.75
N ALA A 76 -18.80 -8.61 21.83
CA ALA A 76 -17.98 -9.68 22.37
C ALA A 76 -17.76 -10.79 21.35
N LEU A 77 -16.55 -11.35 21.33
CA LEU A 77 -16.20 -12.49 20.51
C LEU A 77 -16.31 -13.76 21.35
N THR A 78 -16.80 -14.84 20.75
CA THR A 78 -16.93 -16.15 21.40
C THR A 78 -16.12 -17.19 20.63
N LEU A 79 -16.11 -18.42 21.13
CA LEU A 79 -15.40 -19.54 20.48
C LEU A 79 -15.97 -19.93 19.09
N SER A 80 -17.15 -19.43 18.72
CA SER A 80 -17.72 -19.60 17.37
C SER A 80 -17.35 -18.47 16.41
N SER A 81 -16.66 -17.42 16.89
CA SER A 81 -16.21 -16.32 16.05
C SER A 81 -15.02 -16.75 15.18
N GLN A 82 -15.12 -16.51 13.87
CA GLN A 82 -14.04 -16.75 12.90
C GLN A 82 -13.57 -15.43 12.32
N TYR A 83 -12.29 -15.35 11.99
CA TYR A 83 -11.67 -14.13 11.48
C TYR A 83 -10.79 -14.38 10.27
N VAL A 84 -10.57 -13.31 9.52
CA VAL A 84 -9.54 -13.20 8.48
C VAL A 84 -8.59 -12.07 8.85
N ILE A 85 -7.30 -12.27 8.57
CA ILE A 85 -6.29 -11.22 8.57
C ILE A 85 -6.11 -10.83 7.12
N LEU A 86 -6.45 -9.58 6.81
CA LEU A 86 -6.27 -9.02 5.49
C LEU A 86 -4.91 -8.34 5.43
N ALA A 87 -4.26 -8.37 4.27
CA ALA A 87 -3.19 -7.44 3.95
C ALA A 87 -3.73 -6.06 4.31
N GLY A 88 -3.06 -5.38 5.24
CA GLY A 88 -3.57 -4.13 5.77
C GLY A 88 -4.00 -3.24 4.62
N VAL A 89 -5.13 -2.56 4.80
CA VAL A 89 -5.52 -1.46 3.94
C VAL A 89 -4.30 -0.52 3.84
N ARG A 90 -3.60 -0.57 2.72
CA ARG A 90 -2.49 0.35 2.38
C ARG A 90 -3.07 1.70 1.95
N TYR A 91 -4.13 2.17 2.61
CA TYR A 91 -4.70 3.51 2.43
C TYR A 91 -4.12 4.47 3.47
N SER A 92 -2.84 4.33 3.82
CA SER A 92 -2.11 5.30 4.63
C SER A 92 -1.18 6.19 3.81
N GLY A 93 -1.15 6.02 2.48
CA GLY A 93 -0.22 6.75 1.66
C GLY A 93 -0.44 8.23 1.78
N GLN A 94 0.55 8.92 2.34
CA GLN A 94 0.68 10.34 2.12
C GLN A 94 0.64 10.59 0.62
N VAL A 95 -0.02 11.66 0.21
CA VAL A 95 0.06 12.08 -1.19
C VAL A 95 1.52 12.46 -1.42
N TYR A 96 2.15 11.75 -2.34
CA TYR A 96 3.43 12.13 -2.89
C TYR A 96 3.17 13.09 -4.04
N GLU A 97 3.69 14.30 -3.92
CA GLU A 97 3.68 15.31 -4.98
C GLU A 97 5.09 15.87 -5.13
N ASN A 98 5.63 15.84 -6.35
CA ASN A 98 6.93 16.43 -6.63
C ASN A 98 6.99 16.93 -8.07
N GLU A 99 7.57 18.11 -8.26
CA GLU A 99 7.77 18.76 -9.55
C GLU A 99 9.28 18.97 -9.79
N ASN A 100 9.73 18.70 -11.01
CA ASN A 100 11.13 18.81 -11.35
C ASN A 100 11.34 19.29 -12.79
N THR A 101 11.97 20.45 -12.96
CA THR A 101 12.29 21.07 -14.26
C THR A 101 13.75 20.87 -14.64
N ALA A 102 14.03 20.46 -15.88
CA ALA A 102 15.37 20.16 -16.37
C ALA A 102 16.26 21.40 -16.37
N THR A 103 17.50 21.20 -15.95
CA THR A 103 18.56 22.21 -16.03
C THR A 103 19.66 21.80 -17.00
N ASP A 104 19.77 20.50 -17.28
CA ASP A 104 20.67 19.89 -18.25
C ASP A 104 20.04 18.62 -18.85
N ASP A 105 20.77 17.95 -19.73
CA ASP A 105 20.32 16.74 -20.42
C ASP A 105 20.73 15.44 -19.71
N ASN A 106 21.27 15.54 -18.50
CA ASN A 106 21.70 14.36 -17.74
C ASN A 106 20.48 13.62 -17.18
N ALA A 107 20.63 12.30 -17.06
CA ALA A 107 19.62 11.48 -16.39
C ALA A 107 19.54 11.83 -14.91
N ARG A 108 18.31 12.02 -14.42
CA ARG A 108 18.02 12.45 -13.06
C ARG A 108 16.82 11.69 -12.50
N ARG A 109 16.64 11.79 -11.18
CA ARG A 109 15.60 11.10 -10.41
C ARG A 109 14.96 12.06 -9.42
N PHE A 110 13.73 11.76 -9.02
CA PHE A 110 13.01 12.55 -8.02
C PHE A 110 13.46 12.24 -6.60
N GLU A 111 13.77 10.98 -6.33
CA GLU A 111 14.09 10.51 -4.98
C GLU A 111 15.37 9.69 -4.98
N THR A 112 16.19 9.87 -3.94
CA THR A 112 17.44 9.12 -3.78
C THR A 112 17.28 7.90 -2.87
N SER A 113 16.25 7.91 -2.01
CA SER A 113 15.86 6.84 -1.11
C SER A 113 14.63 6.11 -1.64
N SER A 114 14.56 4.80 -1.43
CA SER A 114 13.42 3.97 -1.85
C SER A 114 12.10 4.56 -1.34
N LYS A 115 11.18 4.79 -2.27
CA LYS A 115 9.84 5.35 -2.03
C LYS A 115 8.86 4.64 -2.95
N LYS A 116 8.12 3.69 -2.39
CA LYS A 116 7.13 2.90 -3.11
C LYS A 116 5.85 3.70 -3.19
N LEU A 117 5.36 3.87 -4.41
CA LEU A 117 4.14 4.58 -4.71
C LEU A 117 3.18 3.64 -5.43
N ARG A 118 1.89 3.83 -5.16
CA ARG A 118 0.77 3.25 -5.89
C ARG A 118 -0.02 4.35 -6.60
N ASP A 119 -0.75 3.95 -7.63
CA ASP A 119 -1.68 4.83 -8.35
C ASP A 119 -1.00 6.14 -8.82
N VAL A 120 0.20 6.01 -9.38
CA VAL A 120 1.07 7.13 -9.78
C VAL A 120 0.62 7.70 -11.10
N ILE A 121 0.55 9.02 -11.15
CA ILE A 121 0.35 9.82 -12.34
C ILE A 121 1.62 10.64 -12.56
N ILE A 122 2.23 10.48 -13.72
CA ILE A 122 3.37 11.29 -14.15
C ILE A 122 2.90 12.16 -15.31
N GLN A 123 2.96 13.47 -15.12
CA GLN A 123 2.61 14.46 -16.12
C GLN A 123 3.89 15.14 -16.61
N VAL A 124 4.04 15.26 -17.93
CA VAL A 124 5.06 16.11 -18.54
C VAL A 124 4.40 17.42 -18.95
N THR A 125 4.81 18.53 -18.38
CA THR A 125 4.16 19.84 -18.60
C THR A 125 4.82 20.66 -19.68
N THR A 126 6.15 20.63 -19.79
CA THR A 126 6.90 21.38 -20.81
C THR A 126 7.92 20.46 -21.44
N ASN A 127 8.07 20.50 -22.78
CA ASN A 127 9.01 19.72 -23.59
C ASN A 127 8.95 18.18 -23.42
N ASP A 128 9.36 17.44 -24.44
CA ASP A 128 9.32 15.98 -24.38
C ASP A 128 10.38 15.43 -23.41
N GLN A 129 10.03 14.37 -22.67
CA GLN A 129 10.89 13.72 -21.69
C GLN A 129 11.05 12.23 -21.99
N LEU A 130 12.22 11.68 -21.67
CA LEU A 130 12.52 10.25 -21.75
C LEU A 130 12.59 9.67 -20.35
N PHE A 131 11.88 8.57 -20.11
CA PHE A 131 11.83 7.84 -18.85
C PHE A 131 12.47 6.46 -18.97
N GLY A 132 12.99 5.93 -17.86
CA GLY A 132 13.51 4.57 -17.75
C GLY A 132 14.32 4.35 -16.48
N ASN A 133 15.35 3.50 -16.56
CA ASN A 133 16.29 3.27 -15.45
C ASN A 133 17.52 4.18 -15.57
N ALA A 134 18.45 4.15 -14.60
CA ALA A 134 19.63 5.02 -14.56
C ALA A 134 20.46 5.06 -15.86
N THR A 135 20.52 3.95 -16.59
CA THR A 135 21.37 3.80 -17.79
C THR A 135 20.60 3.86 -19.10
N ASN A 136 19.27 3.75 -19.07
CA ASN A 136 18.46 3.52 -20.26
C ASN A 136 17.08 4.18 -20.15
N GLN A 137 17.00 5.46 -20.54
CA GLN A 137 15.74 6.21 -20.66
C GLN A 137 15.26 6.19 -22.12
N ARG A 138 14.42 5.23 -22.48
CA ARG A 138 13.90 5.06 -23.85
C ARG A 138 12.42 5.40 -23.99
N TYR A 139 11.70 5.44 -22.88
CA TYR A 139 10.26 5.63 -22.93
C TYR A 139 9.95 7.12 -23.06
N LYS A 140 9.59 7.55 -24.26
CA LYS A 140 9.28 8.94 -24.55
C LYS A 140 7.86 9.27 -24.09
N VAL A 141 7.73 10.36 -23.35
CA VAL A 141 6.45 10.99 -23.02
C VAL A 141 6.48 12.40 -23.61
N THR A 142 5.48 12.69 -24.42
CA THR A 142 5.34 13.99 -25.07
C THR A 142 4.94 15.07 -24.07
N ALA A 143 5.28 16.31 -24.36
CA ALA A 143 4.79 17.45 -23.61
C ALA A 143 3.25 17.41 -23.49
N GLU A 144 2.74 17.92 -22.37
CA GLU A 144 1.31 17.97 -22.01
C GLU A 144 0.63 16.60 -21.87
N SER A 145 1.41 15.52 -21.87
CA SER A 145 0.90 14.15 -21.76
C SER A 145 1.10 13.57 -20.37
N THR A 146 0.27 12.59 -20.07
CA THR A 146 0.23 11.93 -18.77
C THR A 146 0.36 10.43 -18.93
N ILE A 147 1.08 9.79 -18.00
CA ILE A 147 1.16 8.34 -17.89
C ILE A 147 0.76 7.88 -16.48
N GLY A 148 0.04 6.77 -16.41
CA GLY A 148 -0.35 6.14 -15.16
C GLY A 148 0.48 4.89 -14.88
N ILE A 149 0.91 4.70 -13.64
CA ILE A 149 1.65 3.52 -13.17
C ILE A 149 1.05 3.07 -11.84
N THR A 150 0.62 1.82 -11.74
CA THR A 150 -0.12 1.32 -10.58
C THR A 150 0.75 0.99 -9.37
N GLN A 151 2.01 0.59 -9.59
CA GLN A 151 2.97 0.33 -8.51
C GLN A 151 4.40 0.56 -9.01
N ILE A 152 5.17 1.41 -8.32
CA ILE A 152 6.56 1.72 -8.67
C ILE A 152 7.35 2.18 -7.44
N ASP A 153 8.64 1.85 -7.39
CA ASP A 153 9.58 2.56 -6.52
C ASP A 153 10.15 3.77 -7.27
N ILE A 154 9.74 4.97 -6.89
CA ILE A 154 10.06 6.21 -7.61
C ILE A 154 11.56 6.54 -7.59
N SER A 155 12.32 5.96 -6.66
CA SER A 155 13.78 6.10 -6.61
C SER A 155 14.52 5.39 -7.76
N THR A 156 13.84 4.45 -8.41
CA THR A 156 14.37 3.67 -9.54
C THR A 156 14.05 4.29 -10.89
N LEU A 157 13.13 5.26 -10.93
CA LEU A 157 12.72 5.94 -12.15
C LEU A 157 13.65 7.13 -12.43
N TYR A 158 14.26 7.09 -13.61
CA TYR A 158 15.09 8.16 -14.13
C TYR A 158 14.43 8.79 -15.34
N PHE A 159 14.67 10.09 -15.50
CA PHE A 159 14.18 10.89 -16.61
C PHE A 159 15.24 11.87 -17.10
N LYS A 160 15.11 12.30 -18.36
CA LYS A 160 15.94 13.34 -18.99
C LYS A 160 15.21 14.00 -20.16
N ASN A 161 15.76 15.11 -20.64
CA ASN A 161 15.29 15.75 -21.87
C ASN A 161 15.35 14.80 -23.06
N ALA A 162 14.29 14.78 -23.88
CA ALA A 162 14.29 14.02 -25.12
C ALA A 162 15.18 14.63 -26.21
N ALA A 163 15.40 15.95 -26.16
CA ALA A 163 16.28 16.69 -27.05
C ALA A 163 17.13 17.67 -26.24
N ALA A 164 18.39 17.83 -26.66
CA ALA A 164 19.37 18.60 -25.90
C ALA A 164 18.94 20.08 -25.72
N GLY A 165 18.99 20.58 -24.49
CA GLY A 165 18.60 21.94 -24.14
C GLY A 165 17.08 22.21 -24.13
N GLN A 166 16.24 21.22 -24.44
CA GLN A 166 14.79 21.32 -24.32
C GLN A 166 14.36 20.94 -22.91
N ASN A 167 14.67 21.84 -21.97
CA ASN A 167 14.45 21.62 -20.56
C ASN A 167 12.96 21.44 -20.24
N GLY A 168 12.57 20.21 -19.93
CA GLY A 168 11.19 19.88 -19.61
C GLY A 168 10.87 19.75 -18.13
N THR A 169 9.60 19.94 -17.81
CA THR A 169 9.04 19.85 -16.45
C THR A 169 8.24 18.56 -16.31
N VAL A 170 8.48 17.84 -15.21
CA VAL A 170 7.77 16.61 -14.87
C VAL A 170 7.18 16.72 -13.48
N ASN A 171 5.88 16.42 -13.37
CA ASN A 171 5.11 16.42 -12.14
C ASN A 171 4.67 14.99 -11.83
N ILE A 172 4.94 14.54 -10.61
CA ILE A 172 4.57 13.20 -10.15
C ILE A 172 3.61 13.35 -8.99
N LEU A 173 2.46 12.71 -9.15
CA LEU A 173 1.43 12.55 -8.13
C LEU A 173 1.27 11.07 -7.85
N GLY A 174 1.21 10.66 -6.60
CA GLY A 174 0.99 9.27 -6.24
C GLY A 174 0.64 9.13 -4.77
N VAL A 175 0.39 7.91 -4.35
CA VAL A 175 0.07 7.60 -2.96
C VAL A 175 1.17 6.69 -2.43
N GLU A 176 1.82 7.06 -1.32
CA GLU A 176 2.88 6.22 -0.73
C GLU A 176 2.34 4.86 -0.24
N ASP A 177 3.12 3.80 -0.39
CA ASP A 177 2.78 2.42 0.01
C ASP A 177 3.47 1.99 1.32
#